data_AF-A0A0A2J040-F1
#
_entry.id   AF-A0A0A2J040-F1
#
_cell.length_a   1.000
_cell.length_b   1.000
_cell.length_c   1.000
_cell.angle_alpha   90.00
_cell.angle_beta   90.00
_cell.angle_gamma   90.00
#
_symmetry.space_group_name_H-M   'P 1'
#
loop_
_entity.id
_entity.type
_entity.pdbx_description
1 polymer ?
#
loop_
_entity_poly.entity_id
_entity_poly.type
_entity_poly.pdbx_seq_one_letter_code
_entity_poly.pdbx_strand_id
1 'polypeptide(L)'
;MTETTEAMLERRQMNRYTLPELDYFLSNLPVEPYPYTKTFEEARKDPYVVLHSSGSTGTLKILTLKQGSAAAHDAFQLFPSLGDNPPSVLIDISREPAFLETLPLLHNVSYSGGILPTDAGEVISKRTRLFGGIASTETGILPGEIPPPDMWNYYRYNENPGYELRHYADNMYE
;
A
#
# COMPACT_ATOMS: atom_id res chain seq x y z
N MET A 1 5.94 31.56 1.59
CA MET A 1 5.33 30.97 0.37
C MET A 1 6.48 30.67 -0.57
N THR A 2 6.58 29.45 -1.08
CA THR A 2 7.73 29.05 -1.89
C THR A 2 7.59 29.57 -3.31
N GLU A 3 8.71 29.87 -3.95
CA GLU A 3 8.79 30.31 -5.36
C GLU A 3 8.06 29.33 -6.30
N THR A 4 8.09 28.03 -5.98
CA THR A 4 7.40 26.96 -6.70
C THR A 4 5.87 27.14 -6.71
N THR A 5 5.26 27.58 -5.60
CA THR A 5 3.80 27.75 -5.52
C THR A 5 3.32 28.88 -6.41
N GLU A 6 4.03 30.00 -6.43
CA GLU A 6 3.69 31.16 -7.26
C GLU A 6 3.79 30.84 -8.75
N ALA A 7 4.88 30.18 -9.16
CA ALA A 7 5.06 29.77 -10.56
C ALA A 7 3.95 28.82 -11.06
N MET A 8 3.36 27.99 -10.19
CA MET A 8 2.22 27.15 -10.57
C MET A 8 0.92 27.95 -10.70
N LEU A 9 0.68 28.93 -9.81
CA LEU A 9 -0.53 29.75 -9.81
C LEU A 9 -0.59 30.71 -10.99
N GLU A 10 0.56 31.22 -11.45
CA GLU A 10 0.66 32.01 -12.69
C GLU A 10 0.27 31.20 -13.92
N ARG A 11 0.61 29.91 -13.94
CA ARG A 11 0.28 29.01 -15.06
C ARG A 11 -1.15 28.50 -15.02
N ARG A 12 -1.72 28.32 -13.82
CA ARG A 12 -3.08 27.83 -13.62
C ARG A 12 -3.72 28.47 -12.40
N GLN A 13 -4.70 29.34 -12.66
CA GLN A 13 -5.45 29.99 -11.60
C GLN A 13 -6.30 28.96 -10.83
N MET A 14 -6.08 28.86 -9.52
CA MET A 14 -6.71 27.87 -8.63
C MET A 14 -7.02 28.50 -7.27
N ASN A 15 -8.00 27.95 -6.56
CA ASN A 15 -8.29 28.33 -5.18
C ASN A 15 -7.12 27.92 -4.27
N ARG A 16 -6.70 28.82 -3.39
CA ARG A 16 -5.61 28.59 -2.43
C ARG A 16 -6.16 28.51 -1.02
N TYR A 17 -5.81 27.45 -0.32
CA TYR A 17 -6.09 27.27 1.09
C TYR A 17 -4.77 27.07 1.82
N THR A 18 -4.56 27.80 2.91
CA THR A 18 -3.45 27.51 3.83
C THR A 18 -4.01 26.57 4.88
N LEU A 19 -3.51 25.34 4.92
CA LEU A 19 -3.86 24.38 5.97
C LEU A 19 -3.32 24.92 7.30
N PRO A 20 -4.13 25.01 8.35
CA PRO A 20 -3.67 25.31 9.69
C PRO A 20 -2.64 24.29 10.20
N GLU A 21 -1.92 24.64 11.27
CA GLU A 21 -1.02 23.72 11.94
C GLU A 21 -1.79 22.56 12.61
N LEU A 22 -1.08 21.46 12.93
CA LEU A 22 -1.68 20.27 13.54
C LEU A 22 -2.52 20.59 14.79
N ASP A 23 -2.05 21.51 15.63
CA ASP A 23 -2.74 21.93 16.86
C ASP A 23 -4.14 22.50 16.60
N TYR A 24 -4.36 23.15 15.45
CA TYR A 24 -5.68 23.63 15.08
C TYR A 24 -6.65 22.46 14.83
N PHE A 25 -6.20 21.43 14.12
CA PHE A 25 -7.03 20.25 13.82
C PHE A 25 -7.30 19.38 15.05
N LEU A 26 -6.37 19.38 16.01
CA LEU A 26 -6.51 18.67 17.28
C LEU A 26 -7.20 19.51 18.36
N SER A 27 -7.53 20.77 18.08
CA SER A 27 -8.18 21.65 19.03
C SER A 27 -9.64 21.24 19.28
N ASN A 28 -10.13 21.44 20.50
CA ASN A 28 -11.54 21.23 20.86
C ASN A 28 -12.43 22.42 20.48
N LEU A 29 -12.06 23.19 19.46
CA LEU A 29 -12.89 24.30 18.99
C LEU A 29 -14.20 23.74 18.40
N PRO A 30 -15.35 24.39 18.64
CA PRO A 30 -16.61 23.98 18.03
C PRO A 30 -16.51 24.15 16.50
N VAL A 31 -16.84 23.09 15.76
CA VAL A 31 -16.86 23.07 14.29
C VAL A 31 -18.26 22.72 13.80
N GLU A 32 -18.64 23.27 12.65
CA GLU A 32 -19.88 22.85 11.99
C GLU A 32 -19.75 21.39 11.52
N PRO A 33 -20.67 20.49 11.89
CA PRO A 33 -20.64 19.12 11.41
C PRO A 33 -20.78 19.09 9.88
N TYR A 34 -19.90 18.35 9.23
CA TYR A 34 -19.99 18.05 7.80
C TYR A 34 -20.35 16.56 7.62
N PRO A 35 -21.62 16.17 7.82
CA PRO A 35 -22.00 14.77 7.84
C PRO A 35 -21.94 14.16 6.43
N TYR A 36 -21.31 13.00 6.32
CA TYR A 36 -21.38 12.17 5.12
C TYR A 36 -22.60 11.25 5.21
N THR A 37 -23.73 11.67 4.62
CA THR A 37 -25.03 11.01 4.82
C THR A 37 -25.33 9.89 3.83
N LYS A 38 -24.49 9.70 2.81
CA LYS A 38 -24.66 8.62 1.83
C LYS A 38 -24.45 7.26 2.49
N THR A 39 -25.29 6.30 2.14
CA THR A 39 -25.05 4.89 2.43
C THR A 39 -23.83 4.37 1.67
N PHE A 40 -23.28 3.23 2.08
CA PHE A 40 -22.16 2.61 1.35
C PHE A 40 -22.51 2.34 -0.12
N GLU A 41 -23.72 1.84 -0.41
CA GLU A 41 -24.13 1.54 -1.78
C GLU A 41 -24.18 2.78 -2.68
N GLU A 42 -24.63 3.91 -2.13
CA GLU A 42 -24.62 5.20 -2.82
C GLU A 42 -23.19 5.73 -2.98
N ALA A 43 -22.35 5.54 -1.97
CA ALA A 43 -21.02 6.12 -1.89
C ALA A 43 -19.93 5.28 -2.56
N ARG A 44 -20.11 3.98 -2.80
CA ARG A 44 -19.03 3.07 -3.24
C ARG A 44 -18.33 3.50 -4.54
N LYS A 45 -19.02 4.31 -5.36
CA LYS A 45 -18.49 4.85 -6.62
C LYS A 45 -17.94 6.28 -6.49
N ASP A 46 -18.14 6.94 -5.36
CA ASP A 46 -17.62 8.27 -5.10
C ASP A 46 -16.10 8.24 -4.96
N PRO A 47 -15.41 9.34 -5.36
CA PRO A 47 -13.97 9.46 -5.14
C PRO A 47 -13.66 9.47 -3.64
N TYR A 48 -12.61 8.73 -3.27
CA TYR A 48 -12.04 8.69 -1.93
C TYR A 48 -10.75 9.53 -1.89
N VAL A 49 -9.77 9.19 -2.73
CA VAL A 49 -8.51 9.93 -2.84
C VAL A 49 -8.04 9.99 -4.29
N VAL A 50 -7.41 11.12 -4.64
CA VAL A 50 -6.71 11.29 -5.92
C VAL A 50 -5.21 11.23 -5.64
N LEU A 51 -4.55 10.24 -6.24
CA LEU A 51 -3.13 9.98 -6.08
C LEU A 51 -2.39 10.34 -7.36
N HIS A 52 -1.16 10.82 -7.19
CA HIS A 52 -0.19 10.91 -8.27
C HIS A 52 0.81 9.77 -8.08
N SER A 53 1.03 8.95 -9.12
CA SER A 53 2.20 8.07 -9.14
C SER A 53 3.39 8.84 -9.71
N SER A 54 4.61 8.57 -9.21
CA SER A 54 5.84 9.29 -9.56
C SER A 54 6.20 9.25 -11.04
N GLY A 55 5.48 8.46 -11.86
CA GLY A 55 5.55 8.48 -13.31
C GLY A 55 6.98 8.27 -13.81
N SER A 56 7.54 7.08 -13.61
CA SER A 56 8.85 6.70 -14.19
C SER A 56 8.89 6.83 -15.72
N THR A 57 7.72 6.93 -16.38
CA THR A 57 7.55 7.12 -17.82
C THR A 57 7.28 8.57 -18.25
N GLY A 58 7.47 9.57 -17.36
CA GLY A 58 7.41 11.00 -17.67
C GLY A 58 6.02 11.65 -17.70
N THR A 59 4.96 10.89 -18.01
CA THR A 59 3.58 11.35 -17.90
C THR A 59 3.00 10.93 -16.54
N LEU A 60 2.67 11.90 -15.68
CA LEU A 60 2.00 11.64 -14.40
C LEU A 60 0.66 10.97 -14.63
N LYS A 61 0.48 9.78 -14.07
CA LYS A 61 -0.82 9.09 -14.04
C LYS A 61 -1.57 9.54 -12.80
N ILE A 62 -2.72 10.18 -13.01
CA ILE A 62 -3.66 10.51 -11.94
C ILE A 62 -4.53 9.28 -11.70
N LEU A 63 -4.53 8.77 -10.47
CA LEU A 63 -5.39 7.67 -10.07
C LEU A 63 -6.43 8.16 -9.06
N THR A 64 -7.71 7.96 -9.37
CA THR A 64 -8.81 8.20 -8.42
C THR A 64 -9.23 6.88 -7.79
N LEU A 65 -8.86 6.68 -6.53
CA LEU A 65 -9.40 5.60 -5.73
C LEU A 65 -10.82 5.95 -5.28
N LYS A 66 -11.73 4.97 -5.36
CA LYS A 66 -13.13 5.12 -4.94
C LYS A 66 -13.34 4.55 -3.55
N GLN A 67 -14.40 4.99 -2.87
CA GLN A 67 -14.79 4.50 -1.54
C GLN A 67 -14.89 2.96 -1.49
N GLY A 68 -15.47 2.32 -2.51
CA GLY A 68 -15.59 0.87 -2.56
C GLY A 68 -14.23 0.14 -2.65
N SER A 69 -13.26 0.71 -3.36
CA SER A 69 -11.89 0.17 -3.43
C SER A 69 -11.17 0.34 -2.10
N ALA A 70 -11.32 1.51 -1.46
CA ALA A 70 -10.75 1.75 -0.13
C ALA A 70 -11.35 0.79 0.91
N ALA A 71 -12.67 0.55 0.89
CA ALA A 71 -13.33 -0.41 1.77
C ALA A 71 -12.88 -1.86 1.52
N ALA A 72 -12.64 -2.24 0.26
CA ALA A 72 -12.07 -3.55 -0.06
C ALA A 72 -10.64 -3.70 0.50
N HIS A 73 -9.85 -2.63 0.49
CA HIS A 73 -8.52 -2.62 1.11
C HIS A 73 -8.60 -2.60 2.65
N ASP A 74 -9.60 -1.97 3.25
CA ASP A 74 -9.78 -1.96 4.70
C ASP A 74 -9.99 -3.37 5.27
N ALA A 75 -10.57 -4.29 4.48
CA ALA A 75 -10.65 -5.70 4.84
C ALA A 75 -9.27 -6.35 5.11
N PHE A 76 -8.15 -5.75 4.65
CA PHE A 76 -6.82 -6.22 5.03
C PHE A 76 -6.52 -6.08 6.53
N GLN A 77 -7.20 -5.16 7.24
CA GLN A 77 -7.10 -5.02 8.70
C GLN A 77 -7.67 -6.25 9.44
N LEU A 78 -8.47 -7.09 8.77
CA LEU A 78 -9.01 -8.31 9.35
C LEU A 78 -7.98 -9.45 9.41
N PHE A 79 -6.80 -9.32 8.79
CA PHE A 79 -5.73 -10.32 8.88
C PHE A 79 -4.94 -10.15 10.19
N PRO A 80 -4.89 -11.16 11.08
CA PRO A 80 -4.25 -11.07 12.40
C PRO A 80 -2.71 -11.17 12.34
N SER A 81 -2.05 -10.31 11.56
CA SER A 81 -0.61 -10.34 11.29
C SER A 81 0.01 -8.93 11.29
N LEU A 82 1.34 -8.82 11.21
CA LEU A 82 2.12 -7.57 11.16
C LEU A 82 1.81 -6.66 9.93
N GLY A 83 0.69 -6.86 9.25
CA GLY A 83 0.34 -6.15 8.02
C GLY A 83 1.32 -6.39 6.88
N ASP A 84 1.10 -5.68 5.78
CA ASP A 84 1.99 -5.66 4.63
C ASP A 84 3.07 -4.58 4.81
N ASN A 85 4.34 -5.00 4.82
CA ASN A 85 5.47 -4.14 5.16
C ASN A 85 6.35 -3.83 3.94
N PRO A 86 6.94 -2.63 3.83
CA PRO A 86 8.00 -2.41 2.85
C PRO A 86 9.25 -3.25 3.23
N PRO A 87 10.03 -3.74 2.25
CA PRO A 87 11.24 -4.52 2.51
C PRO A 87 12.23 -3.82 3.45
N SER A 88 12.32 -2.49 3.44
CA SER A 88 13.20 -1.72 4.33
C SER A 88 12.90 -1.98 5.81
N VAL A 89 11.63 -2.03 6.20
CA VAL A 89 11.22 -2.30 7.59
C VAL A 89 11.59 -3.72 7.98
N LEU A 90 11.41 -4.69 7.08
CA LEU A 90 11.80 -6.07 7.34
C LEU A 90 13.32 -6.25 7.41
N ILE A 91 14.09 -5.49 6.65
CA ILE A 91 15.56 -5.46 6.76
C ILE A 91 15.96 -4.99 8.17
N ASP A 92 15.33 -3.92 8.68
CA ASP A 92 15.61 -3.42 10.01
C ASP A 92 15.21 -4.42 11.10
N ILE A 93 14.04 -5.05 10.97
CA ILE A 93 13.58 -6.14 11.87
C ILE A 93 14.56 -7.31 11.87
N SER A 94 15.07 -7.70 10.70
CA SER A 94 16.01 -8.83 10.61
C SER A 94 17.34 -8.60 11.31
N ARG A 95 17.68 -7.34 11.60
CA ARG A 95 18.93 -6.92 12.24
C ARG A 95 18.80 -6.64 13.73
N GLU A 96 17.59 -6.48 14.26
CA GLU A 96 17.34 -6.13 15.64
C GLU A 96 16.84 -7.36 16.44
N PRO A 97 17.66 -7.94 17.33
CA PRO A 97 17.28 -9.12 18.10
C PRO A 97 15.98 -8.94 18.88
N ALA A 98 15.72 -7.76 19.45
CA ALA A 98 14.49 -7.51 20.21
C ALA A 98 13.24 -7.69 19.35
N PHE A 99 13.28 -7.31 18.07
CA PHE A 99 12.15 -7.49 17.15
C PHE A 99 12.02 -8.95 16.71
N LEU A 100 13.14 -9.62 16.45
CA LEU A 100 13.13 -11.05 16.09
C LEU A 100 12.47 -11.93 17.15
N GLU A 101 12.65 -11.64 18.45
CA GLU A 101 12.01 -12.38 19.55
C GLU A 101 10.49 -12.22 19.58
N THR A 102 9.94 -11.18 18.95
CA THR A 102 8.48 -10.97 18.88
C THR A 102 7.85 -11.70 17.69
N LEU A 103 8.61 -12.05 16.65
CA LEU A 103 8.08 -12.67 15.44
C LEU A 103 7.31 -13.97 15.66
N PRO A 104 7.71 -14.88 16.57
CA PRO A 104 6.94 -16.10 16.86
C PRO A 104 5.53 -15.84 17.41
N LEU A 105 5.24 -14.64 17.92
CA LEU A 105 3.91 -14.25 18.38
C LEU A 105 2.94 -13.96 17.22
N LEU A 106 3.47 -13.82 16.00
CA LEU A 106 2.72 -13.48 14.81
C LEU A 106 2.45 -14.74 13.99
N HIS A 107 1.21 -14.88 13.51
CA HIS A 107 0.86 -15.98 12.60
C HIS A 107 1.56 -15.85 11.25
N ASN A 108 1.62 -14.62 10.72
CA ASN A 108 2.27 -14.33 9.46
C ASN A 108 2.92 -12.94 9.45
N VAL A 109 3.84 -12.73 8.52
CA VAL A 109 4.43 -11.46 8.12
C VAL A 109 4.41 -11.39 6.60
N SER A 110 3.95 -10.28 6.01
CA SER A 110 3.99 -10.08 4.57
C SER A 110 4.74 -8.81 4.16
N TYR A 111 5.21 -8.79 2.91
CA TYR A 111 5.86 -7.63 2.32
C TYR A 111 5.47 -7.39 0.87
N SER A 112 5.51 -6.13 0.42
CA SER A 112 5.29 -5.73 -0.96
C SER A 112 6.04 -4.45 -1.32
N GLY A 113 5.95 -4.01 -2.57
CA GLY A 113 6.60 -2.79 -3.05
C GLY A 113 8.10 -2.94 -3.38
N GLY A 114 8.68 -4.13 -3.20
CA GLY A 114 10.05 -4.44 -3.61
C GLY A 114 10.45 -5.87 -3.26
N ILE A 115 11.66 -6.26 -3.69
CA ILE A 115 12.26 -7.55 -3.36
C ILE A 115 12.87 -7.46 -1.96
N LEU A 116 12.57 -8.45 -1.11
CA LEU A 116 13.24 -8.61 0.18
C LEU A 116 14.57 -9.35 -0.02
N PRO A 117 15.70 -8.83 0.46
CA PRO A 117 16.98 -9.52 0.42
C PRO A 117 16.93 -10.90 1.10
N THR A 118 17.59 -11.89 0.50
CA THR A 118 17.53 -13.28 0.94
C THR A 118 18.00 -13.47 2.39
N ASP A 119 19.05 -12.78 2.80
CA ASP A 119 19.59 -12.83 4.17
C ASP A 119 18.56 -12.37 5.21
N ALA A 120 17.87 -11.25 4.96
CA ALA A 120 16.80 -10.76 5.81
C ALA A 120 15.61 -11.72 5.85
N GLY A 121 15.17 -12.20 4.67
CA GLY A 121 14.02 -13.09 4.56
C GLY A 121 14.25 -14.46 5.19
N GLU A 122 15.45 -15.04 5.09
CA GLU A 122 15.80 -16.30 5.73
C GLU A 122 15.78 -16.22 7.27
N VAL A 123 16.21 -15.09 7.83
CA VAL A 123 16.19 -14.88 9.29
C VAL A 123 14.75 -14.79 9.79
N ILE A 124 13.89 -14.09 9.06
CA ILE A 124 12.48 -13.89 9.43
C ILE A 124 11.66 -15.17 9.22
N SER A 125 11.80 -15.84 8.07
CA SER A 125 11.00 -17.03 7.72
C SER A 125 11.20 -18.22 8.65
N LYS A 126 12.34 -18.28 9.37
CA LYS A 126 12.60 -19.28 10.40
C LYS A 126 11.80 -19.07 11.70
N ARG A 127 11.20 -17.89 11.89
CA ARG A 127 10.54 -17.49 13.15
C ARG A 127 9.03 -17.34 13.01
N THR A 128 8.56 -17.00 11.82
CA THR A 128 7.14 -16.85 11.50
C THR A 128 6.93 -17.10 10.00
N ARG A 129 5.67 -17.28 9.59
CA ARG A 129 5.35 -17.48 8.18
C ARG A 129 5.53 -16.18 7.40
N LEU A 130 6.52 -16.16 6.51
CA LEU A 130 6.84 -15.02 5.64
C LEU A 130 6.32 -15.26 4.22
N PHE A 131 5.75 -14.23 3.59
CA PHE A 131 5.41 -14.28 2.17
C PHE A 131 5.40 -12.88 1.51
N GLY A 132 5.73 -12.83 0.23
CA GLY A 132 5.61 -11.61 -0.56
C GLY A 132 4.22 -11.43 -1.21
N GLY A 133 3.84 -10.19 -1.47
CA GLY A 133 2.73 -9.80 -2.34
C GLY A 133 3.20 -8.90 -3.48
N ILE A 134 2.53 -8.99 -4.64
CA ILE A 134 2.66 -8.00 -5.72
C ILE A 134 1.44 -7.10 -5.64
N ALA A 135 1.67 -5.79 -5.66
CA ALA A 135 0.62 -4.80 -5.59
C ALA A 135 0.96 -3.60 -6.47
N SER A 136 -0.06 -2.90 -6.93
CA SER A 136 0.08 -1.58 -7.52
C SER A 136 -0.90 -0.61 -6.86
N THR A 137 -0.67 0.69 -7.01
CA THR A 137 -1.65 1.69 -6.57
C THR A 137 -2.94 1.56 -7.38
N GLU A 138 -2.82 1.22 -8.67
CA GLU A 138 -3.90 1.08 -9.64
C GLU A 138 -4.87 -0.06 -9.32
N THR A 139 -4.34 -1.21 -8.93
CA THR A 139 -5.09 -2.47 -8.81
C THR A 139 -5.15 -3.01 -7.39
N GLY A 140 -4.41 -2.42 -6.45
CA GLY A 140 -4.19 -3.00 -5.13
C GLY A 140 -3.28 -4.23 -5.20
N ILE A 141 -3.32 -5.03 -4.13
CA ILE A 141 -2.63 -6.34 -4.05
C ILE A 141 -3.26 -7.29 -5.06
N LEU A 142 -2.45 -7.97 -5.86
CA LEU A 142 -2.87 -9.07 -6.71
C LEU A 142 -3.16 -10.31 -5.83
N PRO A 143 -4.40 -10.81 -5.77
CA PRO A 143 -4.72 -12.03 -5.04
C PRO A 143 -3.82 -13.20 -5.45
N GLY A 144 -2.99 -13.65 -4.52
CA GLY A 144 -2.13 -14.83 -4.66
C GLY A 144 -2.37 -15.80 -3.52
N GLU A 145 -1.91 -17.04 -3.70
CA GLU A 145 -1.91 -18.03 -2.65
C GLU A 145 -0.67 -17.84 -1.78
N ILE A 146 -0.82 -18.04 -0.47
CA ILE A 146 0.32 -18.00 0.45
C ILE A 146 1.22 -19.21 0.15
N PRO A 147 2.49 -19.01 -0.24
CA PRO A 147 3.37 -20.11 -0.58
C PRO A 147 3.68 -21.02 0.62
N PRO A 148 4.23 -22.21 0.37
CA PRO A 148 4.91 -23.01 1.39
C PRO A 148 6.01 -22.19 2.12
N PRO A 149 6.26 -22.43 3.42
CA PRO A 149 7.22 -21.63 4.19
C PRO A 149 8.66 -21.60 3.64
N ASP A 150 9.11 -22.66 2.99
CA ASP A 150 10.42 -22.80 2.35
C ASP A 150 10.53 -22.03 1.02
N MET A 151 9.41 -21.51 0.52
CA MET A 151 9.28 -20.80 -0.74
C MET A 151 8.78 -19.35 -0.52
N TRP A 152 9.13 -18.74 0.62
CA TRP A 152 8.65 -17.41 1.03
C TRP A 152 8.90 -16.30 -0.01
N ASN A 153 9.94 -16.44 -0.84
CA ASN A 153 10.34 -15.51 -1.89
C ASN A 153 9.73 -15.81 -3.27
N TYR A 154 8.82 -16.78 -3.36
CA TYR A 154 8.10 -17.12 -4.58
C TYR A 154 6.63 -16.70 -4.48
N TYR A 155 6.08 -16.33 -5.63
CA TYR A 155 4.67 -15.98 -5.77
C TYR A 155 3.93 -17.14 -6.41
N ARG A 156 2.77 -17.50 -5.83
CA ARG A 156 1.87 -18.48 -6.43
C ARG A 156 0.54 -17.81 -6.74
N TYR A 157 0.15 -17.82 -8.00
CA TYR A 157 -1.12 -17.27 -8.46
C TYR A 157 -2.06 -18.40 -8.85
N ASN A 158 -3.32 -18.28 -8.44
CA ASN A 158 -4.36 -19.19 -8.87
C ASN A 158 -4.73 -18.88 -10.33
N GLU A 159 -5.20 -19.87 -11.10
CA GLU A 159 -5.63 -19.68 -12.48
C GLU A 159 -7.03 -19.00 -12.57
N ASN A 160 -7.85 -19.13 -11.51
CA ASN A 160 -9.24 -18.64 -11.49
C ASN A 160 -9.41 -17.11 -11.62
N PRO A 161 -8.56 -16.24 -11.04
CA PRO A 161 -8.66 -14.79 -11.20
C PRO A 161 -8.36 -14.33 -12.64
N GLY A 162 -7.92 -15.23 -13.52
CA GLY A 162 -7.67 -14.95 -14.93
C GLY A 162 -6.39 -14.15 -15.18
N TYR A 163 -5.39 -14.27 -14.30
CA TYR A 163 -4.09 -13.66 -14.56
C TYR A 163 -3.44 -14.32 -15.77
N GLU A 164 -2.99 -13.50 -16.72
CA GLU A 164 -2.25 -13.93 -17.90
C GLU A 164 -0.85 -13.35 -17.79
N LEU A 165 0.15 -14.19 -17.54
CA LEU A 165 1.55 -13.80 -17.64
C LEU A 165 1.96 -13.83 -19.11
N ARG A 166 2.33 -12.69 -19.67
CA ARG A 166 2.66 -12.51 -21.08
C ARG A 166 4.16 -12.61 -21.28
N HIS A 167 4.58 -13.23 -22.39
CA HIS A 167 5.99 -13.36 -22.72
C HIS A 167 6.64 -11.98 -22.87
N TYR A 168 7.78 -11.79 -22.20
CA TYR A 168 8.56 -10.56 -22.26
C TYR A 168 9.90 -10.78 -22.99
N ALA A 169 10.72 -11.71 -22.49
CA ALA A 169 12.01 -12.09 -23.09
C ALA A 169 12.50 -13.45 -22.57
N ASP A 170 13.20 -14.23 -23.40
CA ASP A 170 13.68 -15.57 -23.04
C ASP A 170 12.58 -16.46 -22.43
N ASN A 171 12.76 -16.92 -21.19
CA ASN A 171 11.76 -17.64 -20.38
C ASN A 171 11.08 -16.76 -19.33
N MET A 172 11.09 -15.43 -19.50
CA MET A 172 10.47 -14.47 -18.60
C MET A 172 9.10 -14.03 -19.11
N TYR A 173 8.16 -13.92 -18.17
CA TYR A 173 6.78 -13.50 -18.40
C TYR A 173 6.39 -12.44 -17.35
N GLU A 174 5.53 -11.49 -17.72
CA GLU A 174 5.00 -10.41 -16.87
C GLU A 174 3.47 -10.31 -16.87
#